data_AF-A0A7W5XWP3-F1
#
_entry.id   AF-A0A7W5XWP3-F1
#
_cell.length_a   1.000
_cell.length_b   1.000
_cell.length_c   1.000
_cell.angle_alpha   90.00
_cell.angle_beta   90.00
_cell.angle_gamma   90.00
#
_symmetry.space_group_name_H-M   'P 1'
#
loop_
_entity.id
_entity.type
_entity.pdbx_description
1 polymer ?
#
loop_
_entity_poly.entity_id
_entity_poly.type
_entity_poly.pdbx_seq_one_letter_code
_entity_poly.pdbx_strand_id
1 'polypeptide(L)'
;MRRFIARQNIERFERLLDGELGSRERRMFEQLLAEARNELSWLENIWSRTCPHLTVPASIGTEAETYLDHVVMVRHANFGSLQAFDAAEGNLYLIAHHNFDRASVEQFARVKKRDAAPCEEAHNLQASAFIEDIEEADVFPTLKNWARRIGIRAIQTTSIFDHSGKLIGAFSTYYANPHSFSGEEREATSVSSQQFRSLLIAMQRTWHPC
;
A
#
# COMPACT_ATOMS: atom_id res chain seq x y z
N MET A 1 -5.64 10.29 7.47
CA MET A 1 -5.74 10.96 8.79
C MET A 1 -4.75 10.43 9.83
N ARG A 2 -4.51 9.11 9.93
CA ARG A 2 -3.57 8.54 10.92
C ARG A 2 -2.14 9.08 10.82
N ARG A 3 -1.55 9.15 9.61
CA ARG A 3 -0.21 9.74 9.38
C ARG A 3 -0.10 11.16 9.93
N PHE A 4 -1.10 11.99 9.65
CA PHE A 4 -1.15 13.38 10.12
C PHE A 4 -1.18 13.47 11.65
N ILE A 5 -2.04 12.68 12.31
CA ILE A 5 -2.12 12.65 13.79
C ILE A 5 -0.79 12.18 14.39
N ALA A 6 -0.19 11.12 13.83
CA ALA A 6 1.10 10.62 14.29
C ALA A 6 2.22 11.67 14.17
N ARG A 7 2.29 12.40 13.04
CA ARG A 7 3.23 13.54 12.87
C ARG A 7 2.98 14.65 13.90
N GLN A 8 1.72 15.05 14.11
CA GLN A 8 1.38 16.07 15.11
C GLN A 8 1.73 15.65 16.54
N ASN A 9 1.53 14.37 16.88
CA ASN A 9 1.91 13.83 18.18
C ASN A 9 3.42 13.88 18.38
N ILE A 10 4.21 13.51 17.37
CA ILE A 10 5.68 13.60 17.40
C ILE A 10 6.13 15.04 17.65
N GLU A 11 5.67 16.00 16.83
CA GLU A 11 6.00 17.42 16.98
C GLU A 11 5.58 17.98 18.34
N ARG A 12 4.47 17.50 18.89
CA ARG A 12 4.00 17.90 20.21
C ARG A 12 4.90 17.35 21.31
N PHE A 13 5.29 16.08 21.26
CA PHE A 13 6.14 15.46 22.28
C PHE A 13 7.57 16.00 22.24
N GLU A 14 8.12 16.26 21.05
CA GLU A 14 9.43 16.90 20.89
C GLU A 14 9.44 18.28 21.58
N ARG A 15 8.44 19.13 21.29
CA ARG A 15 8.31 20.45 21.95
C ARG A 15 8.15 20.37 23.47
N LEU A 16 7.47 19.33 23.98
CA LEU A 16 7.35 19.13 25.43
C LEU A 16 8.68 18.73 26.06
N LEU A 17 9.48 17.90 25.37
CA LEU A 17 10.79 17.44 25.83
C LEU A 17 11.85 18.56 25.86
N ASP A 18 11.70 19.58 25.01
CA ASP A 18 12.55 20.77 25.01
C ASP A 18 12.36 21.66 26.26
N GLY A 19 11.26 21.47 27.00
CA GLY A 19 10.96 22.21 28.23
C GLY A 19 11.62 21.64 29.50
N GLU A 20 11.49 22.37 30.60
CA GLU A 20 11.84 21.87 31.93
C GLU A 20 10.79 20.84 32.38
N LEU A 21 11.22 19.60 32.60
CA LEU A 21 10.38 18.48 33.01
C LEU A 21 11.04 17.70 34.15
N GLY A 22 10.23 17.18 35.06
CA GLY A 22 10.72 16.22 36.05
C GLY A 22 11.20 14.92 35.38
N SER A 23 12.11 14.18 36.00
CA SER A 23 12.69 12.96 35.42
C SER A 23 11.65 11.88 35.08
N ARG A 24 10.51 11.86 35.78
CA ARG A 24 9.39 10.94 35.49
C ARG A 24 8.63 11.35 34.24
N GLU A 25 8.32 12.64 34.10
CA GLU A 25 7.58 13.19 32.97
C GLU A 25 8.40 13.10 31.68
N ARG A 26 9.70 13.41 31.76
CA ARG A 26 10.62 13.24 30.63
C ARG A 26 10.62 11.80 30.11
N ARG A 27 10.80 10.81 30.99
CA ARG A 27 10.75 9.39 30.59
C ARG A 27 9.42 8.99 29.95
N MET A 28 8.31 9.50 30.47
CA MET A 28 6.98 9.24 29.91
C MET A 28 6.87 9.81 28.48
N PHE A 29 7.29 11.06 28.25
CA PHE A 29 7.23 11.66 26.92
C PHE A 29 8.24 11.04 25.94
N GLU A 30 9.42 10.63 26.39
CA GLU A 30 10.38 9.86 25.58
C GLU A 30 9.76 8.54 25.11
N GLN A 31 9.06 7.83 26.00
CA GLN A 31 8.35 6.60 25.64
C GLN A 31 7.23 6.87 24.62
N LEU A 32 6.37 7.87 24.88
CA LEU A 32 5.29 8.24 23.95
C LEU A 32 5.82 8.70 22.59
N LEU A 33 6.94 9.42 22.57
CA LEU A 33 7.62 9.81 21.34
C LEU A 33 8.15 8.59 20.57
N ALA A 34 8.78 7.65 21.26
CA ALA A 34 9.25 6.40 20.65
C ALA A 34 8.09 5.57 20.08
N GLU A 35 6.98 5.48 20.81
CA GLU A 35 5.76 4.80 20.36
C GLU A 35 5.15 5.48 19.12
N ALA A 36 5.00 6.81 19.14
CA ALA A 36 4.47 7.58 18.00
C ALA A 36 5.37 7.51 16.76
N ARG A 37 6.70 7.55 16.94
CA ARG A 37 7.66 7.36 15.83
C ARG A 37 7.59 5.96 15.24
N ASN A 38 7.46 4.94 16.09
CA ASN A 38 7.29 3.56 15.62
C ASN A 38 5.96 3.39 14.88
N GLU A 39 4.86 3.98 15.37
CA GLU A 39 3.57 3.99 14.67
C GLU A 39 3.68 4.70 13.32
N LEU A 40 4.31 5.88 13.25
CA LEU A 40 4.51 6.61 12.00
C LEU A 40 5.34 5.79 11.01
N SER A 41 6.40 5.11 11.46
CA SER A 41 7.21 4.19 10.65
C SER A 41 6.45 2.95 10.14
N TRP A 42 5.28 2.64 10.69
CA TRP A 42 4.41 1.59 10.15
C TRP A 42 3.43 2.14 9.11
N LEU A 43 3.04 3.40 9.27
CA LEU A 43 2.19 4.11 8.32
C LEU A 43 2.98 4.61 7.11
N GLU A 44 4.27 4.90 7.29
CA GLU A 44 5.19 5.47 6.31
C GLU A 44 6.44 4.60 6.19
N ASN A 45 7.10 4.62 5.04
CA ASN A 45 8.34 3.87 4.83
C ASN A 45 8.15 2.35 4.90
N ILE A 46 6.96 1.85 4.57
CA ILE A 46 6.64 0.42 4.67
C ILE A 46 7.59 -0.44 3.84
N TRP A 47 8.08 0.08 2.72
CA TRP A 47 9.09 -0.55 1.86
C TRP A 47 10.36 -0.95 2.60
N SER A 48 10.78 -0.17 3.61
CA SER A 48 11.97 -0.48 4.41
C SER A 48 11.83 -1.80 5.19
N ARG A 49 10.60 -2.25 5.44
CA ARG A 49 10.28 -3.50 6.14
C ARG A 49 9.90 -4.62 5.19
N THR A 50 9.17 -4.31 4.13
CA THR A 50 8.65 -5.32 3.19
C THR A 50 9.69 -5.74 2.17
N CYS A 51 10.58 -4.82 1.76
CA CYS A 51 11.69 -5.09 0.87
C CYS A 51 13.01 -4.45 1.37
N PRO A 52 13.52 -4.81 2.57
CA PRO A 52 14.74 -4.24 3.14
C PRO A 52 16.00 -4.51 2.29
N HIS A 53 15.93 -5.50 1.41
CA HIS A 53 16.99 -5.88 0.47
C HIS A 53 16.98 -5.05 -0.82
N LEU A 54 15.91 -4.28 -1.06
CA LEU A 54 15.77 -3.45 -2.24
C LEU A 54 15.99 -1.99 -1.85
N THR A 55 16.81 -1.29 -2.63
CA THR A 55 16.97 0.15 -2.46
C THR A 55 15.69 0.83 -2.91
N VAL A 56 15.03 1.56 -2.02
CA VAL A 56 13.91 2.43 -2.39
C VAL A 56 14.21 3.81 -1.81
N PRO A 57 14.56 4.80 -2.66
CA PRO A 57 14.80 6.16 -2.21
C PRO A 57 13.59 6.69 -1.45
N ALA A 58 13.82 7.36 -0.31
CA ALA A 58 12.74 7.87 0.54
C ALA A 58 11.79 8.82 -0.21
N SER A 59 12.32 9.60 -1.17
CA SER A 59 11.52 10.47 -2.03
C SER A 59 10.53 9.68 -2.89
N ILE A 60 10.98 8.60 -3.53
CA ILE A 60 10.14 7.73 -4.36
C ILE A 60 9.06 7.06 -3.51
N GLY A 61 9.42 6.52 -2.34
CA GLY A 61 8.44 5.91 -1.45
C GLY A 61 7.40 6.91 -0.93
N THR A 62 7.82 8.13 -0.58
CA THR A 62 6.91 9.21 -0.16
C THR A 62 5.96 9.64 -1.28
N GLU A 63 6.48 9.74 -2.51
CA GLU A 63 5.66 10.02 -3.70
C GLU A 63 4.64 8.90 -3.94
N ALA A 64 5.04 7.65 -3.73
CA ALA A 64 4.18 6.48 -3.88
C ALA A 64 3.01 6.50 -2.88
N GLU A 65 3.28 6.83 -1.62
CA GLU A 65 2.27 7.00 -0.58
C GLU A 65 1.31 8.16 -0.89
N THR A 66 1.86 9.32 -1.28
CA THR A 66 1.06 10.51 -1.62
C THR A 66 0.13 10.23 -2.80
N TYR A 67 0.65 9.57 -3.82
CA TYR A 67 -0.09 9.28 -5.04
C TYR A 67 -1.15 8.19 -4.80
N LEU A 68 -0.86 7.17 -3.99
CA LEU A 68 -1.86 6.20 -3.55
C LEU A 68 -2.96 6.85 -2.71
N ASP A 69 -2.62 7.74 -1.77
CA ASP A 69 -3.61 8.47 -0.96
C ASP A 69 -4.56 9.26 -1.87
N HIS A 70 -4.04 9.91 -2.90
CA HIS A 70 -4.85 10.62 -3.91
C HIS A 70 -5.79 9.67 -4.67
N VAL A 71 -5.28 8.52 -5.15
CA VAL A 71 -6.12 7.52 -5.84
C VAL A 71 -7.24 7.04 -4.93
N VAL A 72 -6.96 6.70 -3.68
CA VAL A 72 -7.99 6.24 -2.72
C VAL A 72 -9.04 7.31 -2.49
N MET A 73 -8.64 8.57 -2.32
CA MET A 73 -9.57 9.69 -2.14
C MET A 73 -10.47 9.92 -3.37
N VAL A 74 -9.88 9.99 -4.57
CA VAL A 74 -10.62 10.22 -5.82
C VAL A 74 -11.58 9.08 -6.13
N ARG A 75 -11.21 7.85 -5.79
CA ARG A 75 -12.06 6.67 -5.99
C ARG A 75 -13.08 6.44 -4.87
N HIS A 76 -13.10 7.28 -3.84
CA HIS A 76 -13.91 7.07 -2.64
C HIS A 76 -13.72 5.66 -2.03
N ALA A 77 -12.54 5.07 -2.23
CA ALA A 77 -12.22 3.76 -1.68
C ALA A 77 -11.93 3.88 -0.18
N ASN A 78 -12.10 2.79 0.55
CA ASN A 78 -11.84 2.77 1.98
C ASN A 78 -10.36 2.46 2.29
N PHE A 79 -9.74 1.64 1.43
CA PHE A 79 -8.33 1.23 1.55
C PHE A 79 -7.66 1.25 0.19
N GLY A 80 -6.33 1.22 0.20
CA GLY A 80 -5.53 1.09 -1.02
C GLY A 80 -4.16 0.50 -0.76
N SER A 81 -3.59 -0.15 -1.77
CA SER A 81 -2.24 -0.70 -1.73
C SER A 81 -1.53 -0.47 -3.04
N LEU A 82 -0.22 -0.21 -2.96
CA LEU A 82 0.69 -0.26 -4.09
C LEU A 82 1.79 -1.27 -3.79
N GLN A 83 2.00 -2.18 -4.72
CA GLN A 83 2.99 -3.23 -4.64
C GLN A 83 3.97 -3.15 -5.81
N ALA A 84 5.22 -3.46 -5.53
CA ALA A 84 6.31 -3.51 -6.48
C ALA A 84 6.72 -4.96 -6.73
N PHE A 85 6.90 -5.34 -8.00
CA PHE A 85 7.30 -6.70 -8.34
C PHE A 85 8.80 -6.80 -8.42
N ASP A 86 9.37 -7.68 -7.61
CA ASP A 86 10.75 -8.13 -7.76
C ASP A 86 10.81 -9.41 -8.59
N ALA A 87 11.45 -9.29 -9.76
CA ALA A 87 11.62 -10.41 -10.67
C ALA A 87 12.67 -11.42 -10.19
N ALA A 88 13.61 -11.01 -9.32
CA ALA A 88 14.63 -11.91 -8.79
C ALA A 88 14.02 -12.91 -7.80
N GLU A 89 13.19 -12.43 -6.86
CA GLU A 89 12.50 -13.31 -5.91
C GLU A 89 11.10 -13.77 -6.36
N GLY A 90 10.56 -13.19 -7.43
CA GLY A 90 9.23 -13.52 -7.96
C GLY A 90 8.07 -13.10 -7.06
N ASN A 91 8.26 -12.05 -6.24
CA ASN A 91 7.28 -11.60 -5.24
C ASN A 91 6.86 -10.15 -5.47
N LEU A 92 5.64 -9.84 -5.03
CA LEU A 92 5.16 -8.46 -4.85
C LEU A 92 5.43 -8.01 -3.42
N TYR A 93 6.04 -6.83 -3.29
CA TYR A 93 6.31 -6.16 -2.03
C TYR A 93 5.42 -4.94 -1.89
N LEU A 94 4.73 -4.82 -0.76
CA LEU A 94 3.94 -3.64 -0.45
C LEU A 94 4.86 -2.43 -0.22
N ILE A 95 4.77 -1.43 -1.09
CA ILE A 95 5.58 -0.20 -1.01
C ILE A 95 4.78 1.01 -0.54
N ALA A 96 3.45 1.00 -0.66
CA ALA A 96 2.59 2.00 -0.06
C ALA A 96 1.24 1.39 0.30
N HIS A 97 0.58 1.93 1.31
CA HIS A 97 -0.74 1.49 1.75
C HIS A 97 -1.58 2.65 2.29
N HIS A 98 -2.90 2.46 2.34
CA HIS A 98 -3.86 3.42 2.88
C HIS A 98 -4.88 2.71 3.77
N ASN A 99 -5.06 3.22 4.99
CA ASN A 99 -6.00 2.76 6.02
C ASN A 99 -5.89 1.30 6.47
N PHE A 100 -4.85 0.56 6.10
CA PHE A 100 -4.61 -0.76 6.67
C PHE A 100 -4.06 -0.64 8.11
N ASP A 101 -4.46 -1.59 8.97
CA ASP A 101 -3.82 -1.76 10.26
C ASP A 101 -2.54 -2.59 10.14
N ARG A 102 -1.75 -2.63 11.21
CA ARG A 102 -0.46 -3.33 11.23
C ARG A 102 -0.61 -4.82 10.93
N ALA A 103 -1.60 -5.49 11.51
CA ALA A 103 -1.81 -6.93 11.31
C ALA A 103 -2.16 -7.25 9.84
N SER A 104 -2.91 -6.38 9.18
CA SER A 104 -3.28 -6.53 7.77
C SER A 104 -2.09 -6.28 6.86
N VAL A 105 -1.27 -5.27 7.17
CA VAL A 105 -0.03 -4.98 6.44
C VAL A 105 0.95 -6.15 6.55
N GLU A 106 1.18 -6.69 7.74
CA GLU A 106 2.11 -7.82 7.94
C GLU A 106 1.68 -9.07 7.14
N GLN A 107 0.37 -9.32 7.02
CA GLN A 107 -0.14 -10.45 6.22
C GLN A 107 -0.13 -10.19 4.70
N PHE A 108 -0.19 -8.93 4.25
CA PHE A 108 -0.29 -8.55 2.84
C PHE A 108 1.02 -7.92 2.28
N ALA A 109 2.04 -7.82 3.12
CA ALA A 109 3.34 -7.20 2.83
C ALA A 109 4.10 -7.92 1.72
N ARG A 110 3.93 -9.24 1.62
CA ARG A 110 4.58 -10.10 0.63
C ARG A 110 3.55 -11.06 0.05
N VAL A 111 3.26 -10.88 -1.22
CA VAL A 111 2.28 -11.68 -1.95
C VAL A 111 3.01 -12.36 -3.12
N LYS A 112 2.84 -13.68 -3.29
CA LYS A 112 3.44 -14.39 -4.42
C LYS A 112 2.76 -13.93 -5.71
N LYS A 113 3.47 -13.97 -6.85
CA LYS A 113 2.92 -13.59 -8.17
C LYS A 113 1.55 -14.18 -8.50
N ARG A 114 1.25 -15.40 -8.02
CA ARG A 114 -0.03 -16.09 -8.25
C ARG A 114 -1.19 -15.47 -7.46
N ASP A 115 -0.90 -14.88 -6.31
CA ASP A 115 -1.90 -14.29 -5.41
C ASP A 115 -2.18 -12.81 -5.74
N ALA A 116 -1.39 -12.24 -6.66
CA ALA A 116 -1.53 -10.86 -7.18
C ALA A 116 -2.75 -10.67 -8.09
N ALA A 117 -3.23 -11.77 -8.67
CA ALA A 117 -4.38 -11.82 -9.56
C ALA A 117 -5.43 -12.71 -8.88
N PRO A 118 -6.49 -12.14 -8.29
CA PRO A 118 -7.50 -12.89 -7.55
C PRO A 118 -8.21 -13.99 -8.36
N CYS A 119 -8.16 -13.91 -9.70
CA CYS A 119 -8.74 -14.88 -10.62
C CYS A 119 -7.73 -15.32 -11.70
N GLU A 120 -7.88 -16.55 -12.18
CA GLU A 120 -7.04 -17.11 -13.25
C GLU A 120 -7.22 -16.36 -14.58
N GLU A 121 -8.37 -15.72 -14.83
CA GLU A 121 -8.58 -14.91 -16.04
C GLU A 121 -7.75 -13.63 -16.10
N ALA A 122 -7.40 -13.05 -14.94
CA ALA A 122 -6.59 -11.83 -14.87
C ALA A 122 -5.11 -12.05 -15.26
N HIS A 123 -4.68 -13.29 -15.44
CA HIS A 123 -3.33 -13.62 -15.91
C HIS A 123 -3.11 -13.41 -17.42
N ASN A 124 -4.18 -13.34 -18.23
CA ASN A 124 -4.05 -13.41 -19.69
C ASN A 124 -4.23 -12.09 -20.44
N LEU A 125 -4.52 -10.98 -19.77
CA LEU A 125 -4.59 -9.66 -20.40
C LEU A 125 -3.98 -8.62 -19.47
N GLN A 126 -3.74 -7.43 -19.98
CA GLN A 126 -3.33 -6.20 -19.27
C GLN A 126 -4.42 -5.75 -18.27
N ALA A 127 -4.93 -6.67 -17.46
CA ALA A 127 -6.31 -6.70 -16.99
C ALA A 127 -6.39 -6.18 -15.57
N SER A 128 -7.07 -5.05 -15.44
CA SER A 128 -7.65 -4.69 -14.16
C SER A 128 -8.69 -5.77 -13.81
N ALA A 129 -8.57 -6.36 -12.63
CA ALA A 129 -9.56 -7.25 -12.04
C ALA A 129 -10.51 -6.44 -11.16
N PHE A 130 -11.81 -6.76 -11.25
CA PHE A 130 -12.86 -6.09 -10.50
C PHE A 130 -13.73 -7.13 -9.83
N ILE A 131 -13.74 -7.13 -8.50
CA ILE A 131 -14.58 -7.97 -7.65
C ILE A 131 -15.60 -7.05 -7.00
N GLU A 132 -16.86 -7.14 -7.43
CA GLU A 132 -17.93 -6.26 -6.94
C GLU A 132 -18.41 -6.66 -5.54
N ASP A 133 -18.41 -7.96 -5.23
CA ASP A 133 -18.63 -8.48 -3.89
C ASP A 133 -17.81 -9.75 -3.67
N ILE A 134 -16.86 -9.70 -2.73
CA ILE A 134 -15.97 -10.81 -2.44
C ILE A 134 -16.70 -11.99 -1.83
N GLU A 135 -17.80 -11.77 -1.10
CA GLU A 135 -18.56 -12.86 -0.47
C GLU A 135 -19.30 -13.71 -1.51
N GLU A 136 -19.71 -13.10 -2.63
CA GLU A 136 -20.39 -13.76 -3.75
C GLU A 136 -19.41 -14.25 -4.84
N ALA A 137 -18.23 -13.65 -4.91
CA ALA A 137 -17.24 -14.01 -5.92
C ALA A 137 -16.60 -15.38 -5.66
N ASP A 138 -16.30 -16.08 -6.75
CA ASP A 138 -15.49 -17.30 -6.75
C ASP A 138 -14.01 -16.94 -6.71
N VAL A 139 -13.51 -16.70 -5.49
CA VAL A 139 -12.11 -16.36 -5.21
C VAL A 139 -11.52 -17.31 -4.18
N PHE A 140 -10.19 -17.37 -4.10
CA PHE A 140 -9.51 -18.23 -3.15
C PHE A 140 -9.97 -17.98 -1.69
N PRO A 141 -10.20 -19.04 -0.89
CA PRO A 141 -10.66 -18.89 0.50
C PRO A 141 -9.75 -18.01 1.37
N THR A 142 -8.44 -17.99 1.09
CA THR A 142 -7.47 -17.13 1.79
C THR A 142 -7.76 -15.65 1.59
N LEU A 143 -8.09 -15.23 0.35
CA LEU A 143 -8.44 -13.84 0.03
C LEU A 143 -9.78 -13.45 0.68
N LYS A 144 -10.80 -14.31 0.58
CA LYS A 144 -12.11 -14.08 1.22
C LYS A 144 -11.98 -13.92 2.75
N ASN A 145 -11.20 -14.79 3.40
CA ASN A 145 -10.98 -14.70 4.85
C ASN A 145 -10.19 -13.44 5.26
N TRP A 146 -9.17 -13.06 4.49
CA TRP A 146 -8.42 -11.82 4.73
C TRP A 146 -9.30 -10.59 4.58
N ALA A 147 -10.08 -10.51 3.49
CA ALA A 147 -11.00 -9.41 3.23
C ALA A 147 -12.06 -9.29 4.32
N ARG A 148 -12.67 -10.41 4.73
CA ARG A 148 -13.68 -10.43 5.80
C ARG A 148 -13.16 -9.88 7.12
N ARG A 149 -11.92 -10.22 7.51
CA ARG A 149 -11.33 -9.74 8.76
C ARG A 149 -11.12 -8.22 8.76
N ILE A 150 -10.86 -7.64 7.59
CA ILE A 150 -10.62 -6.20 7.41
C ILE A 150 -11.95 -5.46 7.17
N GLY A 151 -13.00 -6.18 6.78
CA GLY A 151 -14.29 -5.61 6.37
C GLY A 151 -14.28 -5.14 4.92
N ILE A 152 -13.47 -5.75 4.06
CA ILE A 152 -13.46 -5.50 2.61
C ILE A 152 -14.56 -6.33 1.94
N ARG A 153 -15.32 -5.69 1.06
CA ARG A 153 -16.40 -6.29 0.28
C ARG A 153 -16.16 -6.18 -1.22
N ALA A 154 -15.52 -5.13 -1.73
CA ALA A 154 -15.16 -5.05 -3.14
C ALA A 154 -13.68 -4.73 -3.34
N ILE A 155 -13.11 -5.18 -4.46
CA ILE A 155 -11.69 -5.03 -4.78
C ILE A 155 -11.55 -4.67 -6.25
N GLN A 156 -10.79 -3.62 -6.53
CA GLN A 156 -10.24 -3.38 -7.87
C GLN A 156 -8.72 -3.53 -7.77
N THR A 157 -8.14 -4.34 -8.64
CA THR A 157 -6.70 -4.54 -8.74
C THR A 157 -6.24 -4.31 -10.17
N THR A 158 -5.15 -3.59 -10.35
CA THR A 158 -4.57 -3.35 -11.68
C THR A 158 -3.09 -3.67 -11.67
N SER A 159 -2.74 -4.67 -12.48
CA SER A 159 -1.37 -5.01 -12.79
C SER A 159 -0.71 -3.90 -13.62
N ILE A 160 0.54 -3.59 -13.28
CA ILE A 160 1.34 -2.55 -13.93
C ILE A 160 2.50 -3.25 -14.64
N PHE A 161 2.62 -2.97 -15.93
CA PHE A 161 3.66 -3.52 -16.79
C PHE A 161 4.60 -2.41 -17.27
N ASP A 162 5.87 -2.75 -17.52
CA ASP A 162 6.80 -1.86 -18.21
C ASP A 162 6.53 -1.78 -19.72
N HIS A 163 7.34 -1.02 -20.44
CA HIS A 163 7.23 -0.84 -21.88
C HIS A 163 7.48 -2.14 -22.68
N SER A 164 8.13 -3.13 -22.08
CA SER A 164 8.39 -4.45 -22.68
C SER A 164 7.28 -5.47 -22.37
N GLY A 165 6.27 -5.10 -21.57
CA GLY A 165 5.19 -5.98 -21.14
C GLY A 165 5.55 -6.85 -19.93
N LYS A 166 6.65 -6.56 -19.22
CA LYS A 166 7.03 -7.27 -17.99
C LYS A 166 6.26 -6.67 -16.80
N LEU A 167 5.72 -7.52 -15.93
CA LEU A 167 5.09 -7.09 -14.68
C LEU A 167 6.12 -6.36 -13.80
N ILE A 168 5.79 -5.16 -13.35
CA ILE A 168 6.62 -4.35 -12.45
C ILE A 168 5.92 -3.99 -11.14
N GLY A 169 4.62 -4.23 -11.03
CA GLY A 169 3.88 -4.02 -9.80
C GLY A 169 2.38 -4.17 -9.98
N ALA A 170 1.63 -3.80 -8.96
CA ALA A 170 0.18 -3.72 -9.00
C ALA A 170 -0.29 -2.66 -8.00
N PHE A 171 -1.40 -1.99 -8.32
CA PHE A 171 -2.12 -1.19 -7.33
C PHE A 171 -3.51 -1.76 -7.12
N SER A 172 -4.10 -1.51 -5.95
CA SER A 172 -5.45 -1.94 -5.65
C SER A 172 -6.19 -0.93 -4.80
N THR A 173 -7.50 -0.83 -5.03
CA THR A 173 -8.45 -0.11 -4.18
C THR A 173 -9.46 -1.08 -3.61
N TYR A 174 -9.84 -0.87 -2.35
CA TYR A 174 -10.72 -1.77 -1.61
C TYR A 174 -11.86 -0.98 -0.97
N TYR A 175 -13.05 -1.57 -0.99
CA TYR A 175 -14.30 -0.94 -0.55
C TYR A 175 -14.94 -1.79 0.54
N ALA A 176 -15.51 -1.14 1.56
CA ALA A 176 -16.14 -1.79 2.71
C ALA A 176 -17.55 -2.30 2.41
N ASN A 177 -18.14 -1.86 1.29
CA ASN A 177 -19.42 -2.31 0.79
C ASN A 177 -19.23 -2.92 -0.61
N PRO A 178 -20.16 -3.76 -1.08
CA PRO A 178 -20.20 -4.15 -2.47
C PRO A 178 -20.16 -2.91 -3.38
N HIS A 179 -19.42 -2.99 -4.47
CA HIS A 179 -19.18 -1.84 -5.35
C HIS A 179 -19.32 -2.26 -6.81
N SER A 180 -20.31 -1.69 -7.49
CA SER A 180 -20.49 -1.87 -8.94
C SER A 180 -19.60 -0.85 -9.67
N PHE A 181 -18.54 -1.32 -10.32
CA PHE A 181 -17.60 -0.45 -11.01
C PHE A 181 -18.18 0.06 -12.34
N SER A 182 -18.37 1.37 -12.46
CA SER A 182 -18.87 2.01 -13.69
C SER A 182 -17.85 1.90 -14.84
N GLY A 183 -18.29 2.08 -16.09
CA GLY A 183 -17.38 2.11 -17.24
C GLY A 183 -16.30 3.19 -17.10
N GLU A 184 -16.69 4.39 -16.67
CA GLU A 184 -15.79 5.51 -16.43
C GLU A 184 -14.75 5.20 -15.34
N GLU A 185 -15.17 4.55 -14.24
CA GLU A 185 -14.25 4.12 -13.19
C GLU A 185 -13.24 3.09 -13.73
N ARG A 186 -13.71 2.13 -14.53
CA ARG A 186 -12.84 1.13 -15.14
C ARG A 186 -11.82 1.80 -16.08
N GLU A 187 -12.22 2.77 -16.89
CA GLU A 187 -11.35 3.52 -17.80
C GLU A 187 -10.32 4.40 -17.08
N ALA A 188 -10.73 5.13 -16.04
CA ALA A 188 -9.86 5.99 -15.24
C ALA A 188 -8.69 5.22 -14.58
N THR A 189 -8.80 3.89 -14.50
CA THR A 189 -7.78 3.00 -13.95
C THR A 189 -6.48 3.02 -14.76
N SER A 190 -6.60 3.25 -16.08
CA SER A 190 -5.46 3.38 -17.00
C SER A 190 -4.58 4.59 -16.66
N VAL A 191 -5.21 5.74 -16.35
CA VAL A 191 -4.52 6.96 -15.92
C VAL A 191 -3.73 6.69 -14.65
N SER A 192 -4.38 6.06 -13.66
CA SER A 192 -3.71 5.76 -12.40
C SER A 192 -2.53 4.80 -12.57
N SER A 193 -2.69 3.79 -13.43
CA SER A 193 -1.66 2.82 -13.79
C SER A 193 -0.44 3.49 -14.44
N GLN A 194 -0.65 4.48 -15.32
CA GLN A 194 0.45 5.20 -15.98
C GLN A 194 1.31 5.99 -15.00
N GLN A 195 0.69 6.66 -14.02
CA GLN A 195 1.42 7.41 -13.00
C GLN A 195 2.24 6.47 -12.09
N PHE A 196 1.65 5.35 -11.62
CA PHE A 196 2.40 4.35 -10.86
C PHE A 196 3.51 3.68 -11.68
N ARG A 197 3.31 3.46 -12.98
CA ARG A 197 4.34 2.88 -13.87
C ARG A 197 5.61 3.71 -13.87
N SER A 198 5.51 5.02 -14.06
CA SER A 198 6.67 5.92 -14.07
C SER A 198 7.46 5.84 -12.76
N LEU A 199 6.74 5.82 -11.63
CA LEU A 199 7.32 5.71 -10.29
C LEU A 199 8.03 4.36 -10.09
N LEU A 200 7.35 3.25 -10.43
CA LEU A 200 7.91 1.91 -10.28
C LEU A 200 9.15 1.68 -11.17
N ILE A 201 9.17 2.23 -12.39
CA ILE A 201 10.36 2.17 -13.26
C ILE A 201 11.52 2.94 -12.64
N ALA A 202 11.28 4.15 -12.12
CA ALA A 202 12.32 4.95 -11.45
C ALA A 202 12.89 4.22 -10.23
N MET A 203 12.02 3.56 -9.46
CA MET A 203 12.41 2.76 -8.30
C MET A 203 13.25 1.55 -8.68
N GLN A 204 12.80 0.72 -9.64
CA GLN A 204 13.49 -0.52 -10.01
C GLN A 204 14.89 -0.29 -10.59
N ARG A 205 15.16 0.88 -11.19
CA ARG A 205 16.52 1.27 -11.62
C ARG A 205 17.53 1.30 -10.47
N THR A 206 17.07 1.43 -9.23
CA THR A 206 17.93 1.45 -8.04
C THR A 206 18.18 0.06 -7.45
N TRP A 207 17.45 -0.97 -7.90
CA TRP A 207 17.56 -2.35 -7.39
C TRP A 207 18.71 -3.11 -8.02
N HIS A 208 19.09 -2.74 -9.24
CA HIS A 208 20.21 -3.32 -9.98
C HIS A 208 21.11 -2.20 -10.50
N PRO A 209 21.98 -1.62 -9.65
CA PRO A 209 23.01 -0.72 -10.15
C PRO A 209 23.88 -1.47 -11.15
N CYS A 210 24.03 -0.90 -12.36
CA CYS A 210 24.94 -1.40 -13.38
C CYS A 210 26.39 -1.48 -12.88
#